data_AF-A0A4R5FXK1-F1
#
_entry.id   AF-A0A4R5FXK1-F1
#
_cell.length_a   1.000
_cell.length_b   1.000
_cell.length_c   1.000
_cell.angle_alpha   90.00
_cell.angle_beta   90.00
_cell.angle_gamma   90.00
#
_symmetry.space_group_name_H-M   'P 1'
#
loop_
_entity.id
_entity.type
_entity.pdbx_description
1 polymer ?
#
loop_
_entity_poly.entity_id
_entity_poly.type
_entity_poly.pdbx_seq_one_letter_code
_entity_poly.pdbx_strand_id
1 'polypeptide(L)' 'MAADDRLEDDELARRLREAHRRVRMLPAADKERIARRYLSICELAKRDPKRAALRLDTFLASLDEPPDTPRSAENTPGD' A
#
# COMPACT_ATOMS: atom_id res chain seq x y z
N MET A 1 -18.99 -21.82 6.98
CA MET A 1 -18.49 -20.43 7.00
C MET A 1 -17.01 -20.28 7.42
N ALA A 2 -16.32 -21.32 7.93
CA ALA A 2 -14.90 -21.23 8.33
C ALA A 2 -13.87 -21.46 7.20
N ALA A 3 -14.30 -21.92 6.01
CA ALA A 3 -13.41 -22.13 4.88
C ALA A 3 -13.11 -20.82 4.14
N ASP A 4 -14.13 -19.96 3.96
CA ASP A 4 -13.98 -18.63 3.36
C ASP A 4 -12.97 -17.76 4.12
N ASP A 5 -13.10 -17.70 5.45
CA ASP A 5 -12.24 -16.85 6.29
C ASP A 5 -10.74 -17.22 6.14
N ARG A 6 -10.44 -18.53 6.04
CA ARG A 6 -9.07 -19.00 5.79
C ARG A 6 -8.55 -18.65 4.40
N LEU A 7 -9.41 -18.72 3.37
CA LEU A 7 -9.04 -18.35 2.00
C LEU A 7 -8.83 -16.84 1.87
N GLU A 8 -9.65 -16.03 2.54
CA GLU A 8 -9.49 -14.57 2.64
C GLU A 8 -8.15 -14.21 3.32
N ASP A 9 -7.79 -14.91 4.40
CA ASP A 9 -6.50 -14.73 5.09
C ASP A 9 -5.30 -15.15 4.23
N ASP A 10 -5.39 -16.27 3.51
CA ASP A 10 -4.33 -16.75 2.61
C ASP A 10 -4.07 -15.76 1.45
N GLU A 11 -5.15 -15.23 0.87
CA GLU A 11 -5.05 -14.21 -0.18
C GLU A 11 -4.42 -12.91 0.35
N LEU A 12 -4.87 -12.45 1.52
CA LEU A 12 -4.28 -11.28 2.18
C LEU A 12 -2.79 -11.50 2.44
N ALA A 13 -2.40 -12.67 2.95
CA ALA A 13 -1.01 -13.03 3.20
C ALA A 13 -0.17 -13.00 1.91
N ARG A 14 -0.71 -13.49 0.78
CA ARG A 14 -0.05 -13.40 -0.53
C ARG A 14 0.15 -11.94 -0.96
N ARG A 15 -0.89 -11.10 -0.87
CA ARG A 15 -0.81 -9.68 -1.23
C ARG A 15 0.19 -8.92 -0.36
N LEU A 16 0.27 -9.22 0.94
CA LEU A 16 1.25 -8.62 1.86
C LEU A 16 2.69 -8.97 1.45
N ARG A 17 2.97 -10.23 1.10
CA ARG A 17 4.31 -10.63 0.61
C ARG A 17 4.69 -9.90 -0.66
N GLU A 18 3.74 -9.71 -1.57
CA GLU A 18 3.96 -8.98 -2.81
C GLU A 18 4.26 -7.50 -2.56
N ALA A 19 3.46 -6.86 -1.71
CA ALA A 19 3.73 -5.50 -1.25
C ALA A 19 5.12 -5.39 -0.61
N HIS A 20 5.50 -6.33 0.27
CA HIS A 20 6.83 -6.36 0.86
C HIS A 20 7.94 -6.44 -0.20
N ARG A 21 7.79 -7.28 -1.24
CA ARG A 21 8.76 -7.37 -2.34
C ARG A 21 8.94 -6.03 -3.05
N ARG A 22 7.83 -5.38 -3.42
CA ARG A 22 7.85 -4.05 -4.04
C ARG A 22 8.53 -3.01 -3.15
N VAL A 23 8.19 -2.97 -1.86
CA VAL A 23 8.84 -2.05 -0.89
C VAL A 23 10.34 -2.29 -0.77
N ARG A 24 10.80 -3.55 -0.87
CA ARG A 24 12.25 -3.85 -0.85
C ARG A 24 12.99 -3.39 -2.10
N MET A 25 12.29 -3.30 -3.24
CA MET A 25 12.85 -2.84 -4.52
C MET A 25 12.88 -1.32 -4.66
N LEU A 26 12.19 -0.58 -3.78
CA LEU A 26 12.18 0.88 -3.80
C LEU A 26 13.55 1.49 -3.42
N PRO A 27 13.89 2.66 -3.99
CA PRO A 27 15.05 3.43 -3.58
C PRO A 27 14.95 3.86 -2.11
N ALA A 28 16.11 4.00 -1.45
CA ALA A 28 16.18 4.27 -0.01
C ALA A 28 15.45 5.56 0.43
N ALA A 29 15.36 6.56 -0.46
CA ALA A 29 14.68 7.82 -0.20
C ALA A 29 13.18 7.65 0.11
N ASP A 30 12.47 6.80 -0.64
CA ASP A 30 11.04 6.54 -0.46
C ASP A 30 10.77 5.37 0.49
N LYS A 31 11.74 4.47 0.61
CA LYS A 31 11.61 3.22 1.36
C LYS A 31 11.19 3.43 2.81
N GLU A 32 11.71 4.42 3.51
CA GLU A 32 11.36 4.62 4.92
C GLU A 32 9.90 5.06 5.09
N ARG A 33 9.45 6.05 4.30
CA ARG A 33 8.06 6.54 4.34
C ARG A 33 7.08 5.43 3.96
N ILE A 34 7.41 4.69 2.91
CA ILE A 34 6.59 3.58 2.41
C ILE A 34 6.59 2.40 3.41
N ALA A 35 7.73 2.05 4.02
CA ALA A 35 7.81 0.98 5.02
C ALA A 35 6.97 1.28 6.27
N ARG A 36 6.96 2.53 6.76
CA ARG A 36 6.08 2.93 7.88
C ARG A 36 4.59 2.76 7.52
N ARG A 37 4.21 3.12 6.29
CA ARG A 37 2.83 2.95 5.80
C ARG A 37 2.47 1.46 5.66
N TYR A 38 3.39 0.65 5.15
CA TYR A 38 3.22 -0.80 5.04
C TYR A 38 3.05 -1.48 6.41
N LEU A 39 3.87 -1.14 7.40
CA LEU A 39 3.75 -1.68 8.77
C LEU A 39 2.38 -1.37 9.39
N SER A 40 1.87 -0.16 9.17
CA SER A 40 0.53 0.22 9.64
C SER A 40 -0.58 -0.66 9.04
N ILE A 41 -0.42 -1.12 7.81
CA ILE A 41 -1.36 -2.04 7.14
C ILE A 41 -1.23 -3.46 7.73
N CYS A 42 0.00 -3.92 8.01
CA CYS A 42 0.22 -5.19 8.72
C CYS A 42 -0.43 -5.20 10.12
N GLU A 43 -0.33 -4.12 10.88
CA GLU A 43 -0.98 -4.01 12.19
C GLU A 43 -2.51 -4.01 12.06
N LEU A 44 -3.06 -3.37 11.02
CA LEU A 44 -4.49 -3.40 10.73
C LEU A 44 -4.94 -4.82 10.34
N ALA A 45 -4.15 -5.57 9.56
CA ALA A 45 -4.48 -6.92 9.15
C ALA A 45 -4.71 -7.87 10.33
N LYS A 46 -3.98 -7.69 11.43
CA LYS A 46 -4.15 -8.46 12.66
C LYS A 46 -5.47 -8.21 13.38
N ARG A 47 -6.11 -7.06 13.13
CA ARG A 47 -7.35 -6.63 13.80
C ARG A 47 -8.57 -6.72 12.90
N ASP A 48 -8.40 -6.40 11.62
CA ASP A 48 -9.45 -6.31 10.62
C ASP A 48 -8.86 -6.66 9.23
N PRO A 49 -8.81 -7.96 8.88
CA PRO A 49 -8.19 -8.41 7.63
C PRO A 49 -8.92 -7.87 6.39
N LYS A 50 -10.25 -7.71 6.46
CA LYS A 50 -11.05 -7.18 5.34
C LYS A 50 -10.72 -5.72 5.04
N ARG A 51 -10.63 -4.85 6.06
CA ARG A 51 -10.19 -3.45 5.88
C ARG A 51 -8.72 -3.36 5.49
N ALA A 52 -7.89 -4.25 6.00
CA ALA A 52 -6.48 -4.30 5.61
C ALA A 52 -6.32 -4.64 4.13
N ALA A 53 -7.11 -5.58 3.60
CA ALA A 53 -7.10 -5.93 2.18
C ALA A 53 -7.41 -4.71 1.29
N LEU A 54 -8.48 -3.96 1.61
CA LEU A 54 -8.84 -2.72 0.89
C LEU A 54 -7.71 -1.67 0.96
N ARG A 55 -7.13 -1.46 2.15
CA ARG A 55 -6.07 -0.47 2.34
C ARG A 55 -4.75 -0.87 1.68
N LEU A 56 -4.48 -2.17 1.62
CA LEU A 56 -3.34 -2.76 0.93
C LEU A 56 -3.48 -2.60 -0.59
N ASP A 57 -4.67 -2.79 -1.12
CA ASP A 57 -4.97 -2.58 -2.54
C ASP A 57 -4.70 -1.13 -2.97
N THR A 58 -5.24 -0.15 -2.23
CA THR A 58 -4.94 1.28 -2.45
C THR A 58 -3.45 1.60 -2.29
N PHE A 59 -2.77 0.95 -1.35
CA PHE A 59 -1.34 1.13 -1.15
C PHE A 59 -0.53 0.61 -2.34
N LEU A 60 -0.88 -0.57 -2.88
CA LEU A 60 -0.25 -1.14 -4.07
C LEU A 60 -0.50 -0.28 -5.30
N ALA A 61 -1.73 0.22 -5.49
CA ALA A 61 -2.05 1.15 -6.58
C ALA A 61 -1.19 2.42 -6.49
N SER A 62 -1.04 2.99 -5.29
CA SER A 62 -0.18 4.15 -5.03
C SER A 62 1.32 3.89 -5.21
N LEU A 63 1.77 2.64 -5.26
CA LEU A 63 3.16 2.27 -5.57
C LEU A 63 3.39 2.06 -7.07
N ASP A 64 2.34 1.68 -7.80
CA ASP A 64 2.36 1.46 -9.25
C ASP A 64 2.21 2.79 -10.00
N GLU A 65 1.48 3.74 -9.40
CA GLU A 65 1.46 5.12 -9.86
C GLU A 65 2.89 5.69 -9.74
N PRO A 66 3.55 6.06 -10.86
CA PRO A 66 4.80 6.80 -10.78
C PRO A 66 4.56 8.04 -9.91
N PRO A 67 5.59 8.64 -9.28
CA PRO A 67 5.50 9.99 -8.77
C PRO A 67 5.31 10.93 -9.97
N ASP A 68 4.11 10.90 -10.54
CA ASP A 68 3.71 11.67 -11.68
C ASP A 68 3.58 13.10 -11.17
N THR A 69 4.68 13.80 -11.39
CA THR A 69 4.90 15.23 -11.26
C THR A 69 4.59 15.86 -9.89
N PRO A 70 5.42 16.82 -9.43
CA PRO A 70 4.95 17.69 -8.37
C PRO A 70 3.65 18.31 -8.88
N ARG A 71 2.61 18.27 -8.06
CA ARG A 71 1.61 19.32 -8.01
C ARG A 71 2.35 20.62 -7.63
N SER A 72 3.25 21.08 -8.49
CA SER A 72 3.86 22.40 -8.45
C SER A 72 2.75 23.32 -8.83
N ALA A 73 2.18 23.92 -7.79
CA ALA A 73 1.49 25.19 -7.80
C ALA A 73 0.84 25.57 -9.13
N GLU A 74 -0.48 25.40 -9.17
CA GLU A 74 -1.34 26.38 -9.82
C GLU A 74 -1.11 27.74 -9.13
N ASN A 75 0.03 28.37 -9.41
CA ASN A 75 0.12 29.82 -9.45
C ASN A 75 -0.41 30.16 -10.83
N THR A 76 -1.60 30.73 -10.90
CA THR A 76 -2.10 31.44 -12.06
C THR A 76 -1.12 32.56 -12.44
N PRO A 77 -0.61 32.63 -13.68
CA PRO A 77 -0.23 33.91 -14.27
C PRO A 77 -1.04 34.11 -15.57
N GLY A 78 -1.80 35.20 -15.62
CA GLY A 78 -2.57 35.61 -16.80
C GLY A 78 -3.74 36.46 -16.33
N ASP A 79 -3.47 37.74 -16.04
CA ASP A 79 -3.58 38.89 -16.96
C ASP A 79 -5.04 39.35 -17.07
#